data_AF-K5ZFQ4-F1
#
_entry.id   AF-K5ZFQ4-F1
#
_cell.length_a   1.000
_cell.length_b   1.000
_cell.length_c   1.000
_cell.angle_alpha   90.00
_cell.angle_beta   90.00
_cell.angle_gamma   90.00
#
_symmetry.space_group_name_H-M   'P 1'
#
loop_
_entity.id
_entity.type
_entity.pdbx_description
1 polymer ?
#
loop_
_entity_poly.entity_id
_entity_poly.type
_entity_poly.pdbx_seq_one_letter_code
_entity_poly.pdbx_strand_id
1 'polypeptide(L)'
;MDKLKNFIDTNREAFEDDLLPEGHFERFEQKLAAPRKSRAMLYSLCAFAAAACIALLFLFKLPGGTPLHTQPGQVATGQPICEVKEEIEELRLYYNMQMSDIISQMQAMYKQQRIPGTEELLKETKRVLTDNYMFEETVLPTLPCSNAGLYAMNLHYSTSLESLNIMLKQMESMEDFNRNSKQ
;
A
#
# COMPACT_ATOMS: atom_id res chain seq x y z
N MET A 1 29.64 31.80 12.68
CA MET A 1 30.53 30.66 12.37
C MET A 1 31.88 30.76 13.10
N ASP A 2 32.35 31.96 13.47
CA ASP A 2 33.70 32.16 14.03
C ASP A 2 33.91 31.61 15.44
N LYS A 3 32.87 31.61 16.29
CA LYS A 3 32.97 31.10 17.67
C LYS A 3 33.26 29.60 17.74
N LEU A 4 32.67 28.82 16.84
CA LEU A 4 32.87 27.37 16.81
C LEU A 4 34.28 27.03 16.32
N LYS A 5 34.75 27.71 15.27
CA LYS A 5 36.12 27.55 14.78
C LYS A 5 37.15 27.91 15.85
N ASN A 6 36.93 29.01 16.57
CA ASN A 6 37.83 29.45 17.62
C ASN A 6 37.85 28.45 18.80
N PHE A 7 36.71 27.87 19.15
CA PHE A 7 36.63 26.82 20.18
C PHE A 7 37.39 25.55 19.76
N ILE A 8 37.25 25.12 18.50
CA ILE A 8 37.95 23.95 17.96
C ILE A 8 39.46 24.20 17.92
N ASP A 9 39.90 25.36 17.42
CA ASP A 9 41.32 25.70 17.33
C ASP A 9 41.95 25.85 18.74
N THR A 10 41.22 26.43 19.70
CA THR A 10 41.70 26.61 21.08
C THR A 10 41.87 25.27 21.82
N ASN A 11 41.06 24.27 21.49
CA ASN A 11 41.10 22.95 22.14
C ASN A 11 41.77 21.88 21.28
N ARG A 12 42.46 22.27 20.19
CA ARG A 12 43.04 21.35 19.21
C ARG A 12 44.02 20.37 19.85
N GLU A 13 44.85 20.83 20.78
CA GLU A 13 45.82 19.99 21.48
C GLU A 13 45.15 18.86 22.29
N ALA A 14 43.94 19.08 22.83
CA ALA A 14 43.19 18.04 23.54
C ALA A 14 42.64 16.93 22.61
N PHE A 15 42.69 17.14 21.29
CA PHE A 15 42.33 16.14 20.28
C PHE A 15 43.53 15.44 19.66
N GLU A 16 44.75 15.95 19.86
CA GLU A 16 45.99 15.43 19.24
C GLU A 16 46.87 14.62 20.20
N ASP A 17 46.32 14.13 21.32
CA ASP A 17 46.97 13.11 22.16
C ASP A 17 47.00 11.76 21.43
N ASP A 18 47.95 11.65 20.50
CA ASP A 18 48.14 10.58 19.52
C ASP A 18 49.06 9.46 20.05
N LEU A 19 49.00 9.18 21.35
CA LEU A 19 49.64 8.01 21.93
C LEU A 19 48.58 6.93 22.14
N LEU A 20 48.50 6.03 21.16
CA LEU A 20 47.75 4.79 21.28
C LEU A 20 48.12 4.12 22.63
N PRO A 21 47.14 3.66 23.43
CA PRO A 21 47.42 3.01 24.71
C PRO A 21 48.42 1.84 24.55
N GLU A 22 49.32 1.65 25.52
CA GLU A 22 50.27 0.54 25.51
C GLU A 22 49.54 -0.81 25.30
N GLY A 23 50.07 -1.66 24.42
CA GLY A 23 49.40 -2.92 24.05
C GLY A 23 48.44 -2.83 22.86
N HIS A 24 48.18 -1.65 22.29
CA HIS A 24 47.31 -1.50 21.11
C HIS A 24 47.88 -2.24 19.89
N PHE A 25 49.18 -2.09 19.63
CA PHE A 25 49.84 -2.73 18.48
C PHE A 25 49.92 -4.25 18.66
N GLU A 26 50.22 -4.74 19.87
CA GLU A 26 50.25 -6.17 20.17
C GLU A 26 48.87 -6.83 20.00
N ARG A 27 47.77 -6.15 20.41
CA ARG A 27 46.41 -6.64 20.13
C ARG A 27 46.08 -6.63 18.65
N PHE A 28 46.61 -5.66 17.91
CA PHE A 28 46.42 -5.56 16.47
C PHE A 28 47.12 -6.72 15.76
N GLU A 29 48.38 -6.99 16.11
CA GLU A 29 49.14 -8.12 15.55
C GLU A 29 48.54 -9.48 15.94
N GLN A 30 48.08 -9.66 17.18
CA GLN A 30 47.36 -10.89 17.57
C GLN A 30 46.09 -11.12 16.76
N LYS A 31 45.38 -10.06 16.36
CA LYS A 31 44.22 -10.16 15.46
C LYS A 31 44.59 -10.47 14.02
N LEU A 32 45.78 -10.08 13.56
CA LEU A 32 46.30 -10.40 12.22
C LEU A 32 46.82 -11.84 12.13
N ALA A 33 47.50 -12.32 13.16
CA ALA A 33 48.12 -13.64 13.20
C ALA A 33 47.14 -14.80 13.47
N ALA A 34 45.89 -14.50 13.82
CA ALA A 34 44.88 -15.53 14.03
C ALA A 34 44.66 -16.33 12.74
N PRO A 35 44.94 -17.65 12.70
CA PRO A 35 44.70 -18.45 11.51
C PRO A 35 43.19 -18.42 11.23
N ARG A 36 42.81 -17.81 10.11
CA ARG A 36 41.46 -17.95 9.56
C ARG A 36 41.26 -19.44 9.26
N LYS A 37 40.67 -20.18 10.21
CA LYS A 37 40.14 -21.53 9.94
C LYS A 37 39.35 -21.42 8.65
N SER A 38 39.77 -22.16 7.63
CA SER A 38 39.22 -22.02 6.29
C SER A 38 37.75 -22.45 6.32
N ARG A 39 36.87 -21.47 6.53
CA ARG A 39 35.43 -21.64 6.36
C ARG A 39 35.09 -22.00 4.91
N ALA A 40 36.06 -21.98 4.00
CA ALA A 40 35.93 -22.38 2.60
C ALA A 40 35.20 -23.73 2.42
N MET A 41 35.42 -24.72 3.29
CA MET A 41 34.72 -26.01 3.19
C MET A 41 33.23 -25.91 3.59
N LEU A 42 32.90 -25.10 4.62
CA LEU A 42 31.52 -24.82 5.03
C LEU A 42 30.80 -23.91 4.02
N TYR A 43 31.48 -22.88 3.50
CA TYR A 43 30.95 -22.03 2.44
C TYR A 43 30.73 -22.80 1.14
N SER A 44 31.59 -23.77 0.82
CA SER A 44 31.42 -24.65 -0.35
C SER A 44 30.15 -25.49 -0.24
N LEU A 45 29.94 -26.17 0.88
CA LEU A 45 28.73 -26.99 1.10
C LEU A 45 27.46 -26.13 1.15
N CYS A 46 27.51 -24.96 1.80
CA CYS A 46 26.39 -24.03 1.83
C CYS A 46 26.11 -23.37 0.47
N ALA A 47 27.13 -23.14 -0.36
CA ALA A 47 26.95 -22.59 -1.70
C ALA A 47 26.22 -23.56 -2.64
N PHE A 48 26.53 -24.86 -2.57
CA PHE A 48 25.79 -25.88 -3.33
C PHE A 48 24.35 -26.03 -2.85
N ALA A 49 24.14 -26.05 -1.52
CA ALA A 49 22.78 -26.09 -0.96
C ALA A 49 21.97 -24.84 -1.34
N ALA A 50 22.56 -23.65 -1.24
CA ALA A 50 21.92 -22.40 -1.64
C ALA A 50 21.61 -22.36 -3.14
N ALA A 51 22.55 -22.78 -4.00
CA ALA A 51 22.34 -22.84 -5.44
C ALA A 51 21.22 -23.83 -5.82
N ALA A 52 21.15 -24.98 -5.15
CA ALA A 52 20.05 -25.95 -5.34
C ALA A 52 18.70 -25.37 -4.91
N CYS A 53 18.63 -24.67 -3.76
CA CYS A 53 17.42 -23.99 -3.32
C CYS A 53 16.99 -22.88 -4.31
N ILE A 54 17.94 -22.10 -4.83
CA ILE A 54 17.67 -21.07 -5.84
C ILE A 54 17.16 -21.72 -7.14
N ALA A 55 17.76 -22.82 -7.59
CA ALA A 55 17.31 -23.57 -8.77
C ALA A 55 15.89 -24.14 -8.59
N LEU A 56 15.58 -24.68 -7.41
CA LEU A 56 14.22 -25.14 -7.09
C LEU A 56 13.23 -23.97 -7.07
N LEU A 57 13.60 -22.82 -6.51
CA LEU A 57 12.75 -21.63 -6.55
C LEU A 57 12.49 -21.19 -7.99
N PHE A 58 13.49 -21.22 -8.89
CA PHE A 58 13.26 -20.93 -10.31
C PHE A 58 12.36 -21.99 -10.98
N LEU A 59 12.54 -23.27 -10.69
CA LEU A 59 11.70 -24.34 -11.22
C LEU A 59 10.24 -24.26 -10.74
N PHE A 60 10.00 -23.84 -9.49
CA PHE A 60 8.66 -23.69 -8.91
C PHE A 60 8.03 -22.31 -9.13
N LYS A 61 8.79 -21.27 -9.50
CA LYS A 61 8.30 -19.88 -9.69
C LYS A 61 8.26 -19.41 -11.15
N LEU A 62 8.76 -20.20 -12.11
CA LEU A 62 8.58 -19.90 -13.53
C LEU A 62 7.27 -20.52 -14.04
N PRO A 63 6.32 -19.75 -14.59
CA PRO A 63 5.15 -20.28 -15.26
C PRO A 63 5.59 -20.86 -16.61
N GLY A 64 6.06 -22.11 -16.62
CA GLY A 64 6.50 -22.74 -17.88
C GLY A 64 7.30 -24.04 -17.81
N GLY A 65 7.54 -24.64 -16.63
CA GLY A 65 8.22 -25.93 -16.51
C GLY A 65 7.24 -27.11 -16.51
N THR A 66 7.39 -28.04 -17.45
CA THR A 66 6.51 -29.20 -17.71
C THR A 66 6.14 -30.03 -16.48
N PRO A 67 4.87 -30.45 -16.33
CA PRO A 67 4.41 -31.23 -15.18
C PRO A 67 4.92 -32.67 -15.23
N LEU A 68 5.45 -33.13 -14.10
CA LEU A 68 5.70 -34.53 -13.84
C LEU A 68 4.37 -35.28 -13.84
N HIS A 69 4.23 -36.15 -14.83
CA HIS A 69 3.23 -37.20 -15.04
C HIS A 69 2.23 -37.40 -13.88
N THR A 70 1.06 -36.76 -14.01
CA THR A 70 -0.18 -37.23 -13.39
C THR A 70 -1.17 -37.49 -14.52
N GLN A 71 -1.86 -38.62 -14.40
CA GLN A 71 -2.75 -39.34 -15.33
C GLN A 71 -3.53 -38.55 -16.41
N PRO A 72 -3.84 -39.20 -17.56
CA PRO A 72 -4.42 -38.54 -18.72
C PRO A 72 -5.91 -38.26 -18.51
N GLY A 73 -6.29 -37.02 -18.81
CA GLY A 73 -7.68 -36.61 -19.01
C GLY A 73 -8.19 -35.66 -17.95
N GLN A 74 -7.88 -34.37 -18.10
CA GLN A 74 -8.91 -33.32 -18.14
C GLN A 74 -8.28 -31.94 -18.41
N VAL A 75 -8.95 -31.23 -19.32
CA VAL A 75 -8.60 -29.96 -19.94
C VAL A 75 -8.34 -28.88 -18.89
N ALA A 76 -7.23 -28.15 -19.03
CA ALA A 76 -6.94 -26.96 -18.24
C ALA A 76 -7.92 -25.82 -18.60
N THR A 77 -9.02 -25.72 -17.86
CA THR A 77 -9.85 -24.54 -17.69
C THR A 77 -10.08 -24.36 -16.20
N GLY A 78 -9.09 -23.85 -15.48
CA GLY A 78 -9.19 -23.59 -14.04
C GLY A 78 -8.92 -22.12 -13.77
N GLN A 79 -9.95 -21.28 -13.86
CA GLN A 79 -9.93 -20.03 -13.08
C GLN A 79 -9.73 -20.42 -11.61
N PRO A 80 -8.86 -19.73 -10.84
CA PRO A 80 -8.81 -19.93 -9.40
C PRO A 80 -10.22 -19.73 -8.86
N ILE A 81 -10.72 -20.70 -8.09
CA ILE A 81 -12.05 -20.64 -7.48
C ILE A 81 -12.07 -19.40 -6.59
N CYS A 82 -12.95 -18.46 -6.93
CA CYS A 82 -13.13 -17.22 -6.20
C CYS A 82 -13.98 -17.52 -4.96
N GLU A 83 -13.32 -17.76 -3.83
CA GLU A 83 -13.96 -18.18 -2.57
C GLU A 83 -14.92 -17.13 -2.01
N VAL A 84 -14.65 -15.84 -2.27
CA VAL A 84 -15.41 -14.69 -1.73
C VAL A 84 -16.25 -13.97 -2.80
N LYS A 85 -16.70 -14.70 -3.82
CA LYS A 85 -17.39 -14.10 -4.97
C LYS A 85 -18.72 -13.44 -4.59
N GLU A 86 -19.49 -14.12 -3.74
CA GLU A 86 -20.81 -13.66 -3.30
C GLU A 86 -20.68 -12.37 -2.50
N GLU A 87 -19.75 -12.33 -1.54
CA GLU A 87 -19.49 -11.16 -0.69
C GLU A 87 -19.01 -9.96 -1.51
N ILE A 88 -18.20 -10.20 -2.56
CA ILE A 88 -17.79 -9.15 -3.50
C ILE A 88 -18.99 -8.57 -4.25
N GLU A 89 -19.90 -9.42 -4.75
CA GLU A 89 -21.09 -8.98 -5.49
C GLU A 89 -22.08 -8.24 -4.58
N GLU A 90 -22.34 -8.76 -3.38
CA GLU A 90 -23.20 -8.12 -2.37
C GLU A 90 -22.65 -6.77 -1.93
N LEU A 91 -21.34 -6.69 -1.67
CA LEU A 91 -20.70 -5.46 -1.25
C LEU A 91 -20.83 -4.37 -2.33
N ARG A 92 -20.60 -4.72 -3.59
CA ARG A 92 -20.78 -3.78 -4.72
C ARG A 92 -22.23 -3.33 -4.83
N LEU A 93 -23.19 -4.25 -4.73
CA LEU A 93 -24.62 -3.92 -4.78
C LEU A 93 -25.01 -2.95 -3.65
N TYR A 94 -24.60 -3.25 -2.42
CA TYR A 94 -24.88 -2.42 -1.25
C TYR A 94 -24.36 -1.00 -1.43
N TYR A 95 -23.06 -0.84 -1.73
CA TYR A 95 -22.47 0.49 -1.83
C TYR A 95 -23.01 1.27 -3.04
N ASN A 96 -23.19 0.62 -4.19
CA ASN A 96 -23.74 1.29 -5.37
C ASN A 96 -25.17 1.79 -5.12
N MET A 97 -25.99 1.01 -4.42
CA MET A 97 -27.34 1.44 -4.03
C MET A 97 -27.29 2.64 -3.08
N GLN A 98 -26.47 2.58 -2.02
CA GLN A 98 -26.35 3.64 -1.02
C GLN A 98 -25.85 4.95 -1.64
N MET A 99 -24.82 4.89 -2.49
CA MET A 99 -24.29 6.07 -3.16
C MET A 99 -25.32 6.67 -4.13
N SER A 100 -26.02 5.81 -4.89
CA SER A 100 -27.07 6.24 -5.82
C SER A 100 -28.18 7.01 -5.11
N ASP A 101 -28.62 6.54 -3.95
CA ASP A 101 -29.64 7.23 -3.14
C ASP A 101 -29.18 8.63 -2.70
N ILE A 102 -27.98 8.74 -2.13
CA ILE A 102 -27.39 10.03 -1.73
C ILE A 102 -27.29 10.99 -2.93
N ILE A 103 -26.81 10.50 -4.07
CA ILE A 103 -26.66 11.32 -5.28
C ILE A 103 -28.02 11.81 -5.77
N SER A 104 -29.04 10.94 -5.75
CA SER A 104 -30.40 11.28 -6.10
C SER A 104 -30.94 12.39 -5.19
N GLN A 105 -30.73 12.28 -3.88
CA GLN A 105 -31.10 13.31 -2.91
C GLN A 105 -30.40 14.64 -3.18
N MET A 106 -29.07 14.64 -3.36
CA MET A 106 -28.30 15.84 -3.68
C MET A 106 -28.80 16.52 -4.97
N GLN A 107 -29.08 15.73 -6.01
CA GLN A 107 -29.63 16.25 -7.27
C GLN A 107 -31.03 16.83 -7.11
N ALA A 108 -31.88 16.21 -6.29
CA ALA A 108 -33.22 16.70 -6.01
C ALA A 108 -33.18 18.07 -5.32
N MET A 109 -32.37 18.21 -4.26
CA MET A 109 -32.17 19.48 -3.57
C MET A 109 -31.67 20.58 -4.52
N TYR A 110 -30.68 20.28 -5.34
CA TYR A 110 -30.15 21.25 -6.31
C TYR A 110 -31.19 21.70 -7.35
N LYS A 111 -32.03 20.78 -7.84
CA LYS A 111 -33.10 21.09 -8.79
C LYS A 111 -34.21 21.92 -8.13
N GLN A 112 -34.53 21.63 -6.87
CA GLN A 112 -35.55 22.34 -6.11
C GLN A 112 -35.10 23.77 -5.77
N GLN A 113 -33.85 23.95 -5.32
CA GLN A 113 -33.32 25.25 -4.96
C GLN A 113 -31.84 25.36 -5.30
N ARG A 114 -31.49 26.31 -6.17
CA ARG A 114 -30.09 26.63 -6.50
C ARG A 114 -29.47 27.54 -5.46
N ILE A 115 -29.03 26.93 -4.36
CA ILE A 115 -28.33 27.64 -3.28
C ILE A 115 -26.86 27.84 -3.72
N PRO A 116 -26.28 29.04 -3.56
CA PRO A 116 -24.85 29.27 -3.84
C PRO A 116 -23.96 28.25 -3.11
N GLY A 117 -22.97 27.68 -3.80
CA GLY A 117 -22.08 26.64 -3.24
C GLY A 117 -22.51 25.20 -3.50
N THR A 118 -23.79 24.96 -3.82
CA THR A 118 -24.28 23.59 -4.11
C THR A 118 -23.82 23.05 -5.46
N GLU A 119 -23.51 23.93 -6.43
CA GLU A 119 -22.96 23.52 -7.73
C GLU A 119 -21.54 22.95 -7.57
N GLU A 120 -20.72 23.57 -6.73
CA GLU A 120 -19.38 23.09 -6.39
C GLU A 120 -19.44 21.73 -5.68
N LEU A 121 -20.36 21.57 -4.72
CA LEU A 121 -20.56 20.28 -4.05
C LEU A 121 -20.99 19.19 -5.04
N LEU A 122 -21.89 19.48 -5.98
CA LEU A 122 -22.25 18.53 -7.03
C LEU A 122 -21.08 18.21 -7.97
N LYS A 123 -20.17 19.15 -8.20
CA LYS A 123 -18.95 18.90 -8.97
C LYS A 123 -18.01 17.94 -8.22
N GLU A 124 -17.85 18.10 -6.92
CA GLU A 124 -17.07 17.16 -6.09
C GLU A 124 -17.73 15.78 -6.04
N THR A 125 -19.05 15.69 -5.91
CA THR A 125 -19.82 14.44 -6.00
C THR A 125 -19.52 13.68 -7.31
N LYS A 126 -19.46 14.39 -8.44
CA LYS A 126 -19.11 13.77 -9.73
C LYS A 126 -17.67 13.28 -9.78
N ARG A 127 -16.74 13.91 -9.06
CA ARG A 127 -15.35 13.43 -8.97
C ARG A 127 -15.29 12.11 -8.20
N VAL A 128 -15.95 12.02 -7.05
CA VAL A 128 -16.02 10.77 -6.27
C VAL A 128 -16.59 9.62 -7.11
N LEU A 129 -17.64 9.89 -7.90
CA LEU A 129 -18.20 8.90 -8.82
C LEU A 129 -17.23 8.48 -9.93
N THR A 130 -16.49 9.44 -10.46
CA THR A 130 -15.47 9.18 -11.48
C THR A 130 -14.37 8.30 -10.90
N ASP A 131 -13.93 8.57 -9.67
CA ASP A 131 -12.92 7.80 -8.98
C ASP A 131 -13.39 6.36 -8.70
N ASN A 132 -14.66 6.18 -8.31
CA ASN A 132 -15.26 4.86 -8.15
C ASN A 132 -15.30 4.09 -9.47
N TYR A 133 -15.71 4.75 -10.57
CA TYR A 133 -15.70 4.15 -11.89
C TYR A 133 -14.28 3.71 -12.30
N MET A 134 -13.29 4.59 -12.12
CA MET A 134 -11.90 4.27 -12.42
C MET A 134 -11.36 3.13 -11.54
N PHE A 135 -11.76 3.07 -10.27
CA PHE A 135 -11.42 1.95 -9.39
C PHE A 135 -11.99 0.63 -9.93
N GLU A 136 -13.26 0.60 -10.32
CA GLU A 136 -13.89 -0.61 -10.87
C GLU A 136 -13.25 -1.07 -12.19
N GLU A 137 -12.85 -0.14 -13.05
CA GLU A 137 -12.27 -0.47 -14.35
C GLU A 137 -10.79 -0.86 -14.26
N THR A 138 -10.02 -0.22 -13.37
CA THR A 138 -8.55 -0.32 -13.40
C THR A 138 -7.94 -1.03 -12.20
N VAL A 139 -8.55 -0.90 -11.02
CA VAL A 139 -7.98 -1.46 -9.78
C VAL A 139 -8.64 -2.78 -9.44
N LEU A 140 -9.98 -2.84 -9.47
CA LEU A 140 -10.76 -4.02 -9.11
C LEU A 140 -10.33 -5.30 -9.86
N PRO A 141 -10.05 -5.28 -11.19
CA PRO A 141 -9.61 -6.48 -11.91
C PRO A 141 -8.23 -6.99 -11.49
N THR A 142 -7.44 -6.14 -10.85
CA THR A 142 -6.09 -6.47 -10.36
C THR A 142 -6.09 -6.99 -8.92
N LEU A 143 -7.21 -6.82 -8.20
CA LEU A 143 -7.33 -7.27 -6.82
C LEU A 143 -7.46 -8.80 -6.75
N PRO A 144 -6.84 -9.44 -5.75
CA PRO A 144 -6.98 -10.88 -5.57
C PRO A 144 -8.40 -11.21 -5.10
N CYS A 145 -9.05 -12.23 -5.70
CA CYS A 145 -10.30 -12.76 -5.14
C CYS A 145 -10.01 -13.52 -3.83
N SER A 146 -10.02 -12.78 -2.74
CA SER A 146 -9.74 -13.21 -1.37
C SER A 146 -10.21 -12.13 -0.40
N ASN A 147 -10.17 -12.40 0.90
CA ASN A 147 -10.47 -11.41 1.93
C ASN A 147 -9.63 -10.13 1.83
N ALA A 148 -8.41 -10.20 1.29
CA ALA A 148 -7.58 -9.02 1.07
C ALA A 148 -8.15 -8.10 -0.03
N GLY A 149 -8.67 -8.68 -1.12
CA GLY A 149 -9.36 -7.93 -2.16
C GLY A 149 -10.67 -7.34 -1.64
N LEU A 150 -11.47 -8.16 -0.93
CA LEU A 150 -12.72 -7.70 -0.31
C LEU A 150 -12.50 -6.53 0.66
N TYR A 151 -11.46 -6.59 1.49
CA TYR A 151 -11.08 -5.49 2.38
C TYR A 151 -10.73 -4.21 1.61
N ALA A 152 -9.92 -4.32 0.56
CA ALA A 152 -9.54 -3.17 -0.26
C ALA A 152 -10.76 -2.52 -0.94
N MET A 153 -11.70 -3.33 -1.44
CA MET A 153 -12.97 -2.86 -1.97
C MET A 153 -13.81 -2.15 -0.90
N ASN A 154 -13.98 -2.78 0.26
CA ASN A 154 -14.77 -2.22 1.35
C ASN A 154 -14.21 -0.86 1.80
N LEU A 155 -12.88 -0.75 1.94
CA LEU A 155 -12.22 0.49 2.29
C LEU A 155 -12.45 1.59 1.24
N HIS A 156 -12.30 1.26 -0.04
CA HIS A 156 -12.54 2.21 -1.12
C HIS A 156 -13.98 2.73 -1.11
N TYR A 157 -14.97 1.82 -1.16
CA TYR A 157 -16.37 2.22 -1.23
C TYR A 157 -16.87 2.91 0.04
N SER A 158 -16.44 2.47 1.23
CA SER A 158 -16.81 3.15 2.49
C SER A 158 -16.29 4.58 2.53
N THR A 159 -15.06 4.82 2.08
CA THR A 159 -14.48 6.17 1.99
C THR A 159 -15.26 7.06 1.02
N SER A 160 -15.62 6.52 -0.15
CA SER A 160 -16.44 7.22 -1.13
C SER A 160 -17.84 7.55 -0.59
N LEU A 161 -18.47 6.58 0.09
CA LEU A 161 -19.79 6.76 0.71
C LEU A 161 -19.74 7.81 1.84
N GLU A 162 -18.69 7.81 2.67
CA GLU A 162 -18.49 8.82 3.71
C GLU A 162 -18.33 10.21 3.10
N SER A 163 -17.52 10.34 2.06
CA SER A 163 -17.32 11.60 1.35
C SER A 163 -18.64 12.15 0.79
N LEU A 164 -19.44 11.30 0.17
CA LEU A 164 -20.78 11.65 -0.34
C LEU A 164 -21.72 12.11 0.79
N ASN A 165 -21.74 11.39 1.92
CA ASN A 165 -22.55 11.78 3.08
C ASN A 165 -22.14 13.14 3.68
N ILE A 166 -20.83 13.43 3.73
CA ILE A 166 -20.34 14.74 4.18
C ILE A 166 -20.86 15.85 3.25
N MET A 167 -20.75 15.65 1.94
CA MET A 167 -21.23 16.63 0.97
C MET A 167 -22.76 16.80 1.01
N LEU A 168 -23.52 15.71 1.21
CA LEU A 168 -24.97 15.78 1.41
C LEU A 168 -25.32 16.64 2.64
N LYS A 169 -24.70 16.37 3.80
CA LYS A 169 -24.90 17.16 5.02
C LYS A 169 -24.53 18.62 4.85
N GLN A 170 -23.48 18.92 4.07
CA GLN A 170 -23.12 20.30 3.75
C GLN A 170 -24.20 20.99 2.91
N MET A 171 -24.78 20.30 1.92
CA MET A 171 -25.90 20.84 1.14
C MET A 171 -27.14 21.09 2.01
N GLU A 172 -27.51 20.15 2.88
CA GLU A 172 -28.63 20.29 3.83
C GLU A 172 -28.43 21.50 4.75
N SER A 173 -27.21 21.67 5.29
CA SER A 173 -26.88 22.82 6.14
C SER A 173 -26.99 24.15 5.40
N MET A 174 -26.60 24.19 4.11
CA MET A 174 -26.76 25.38 3.27
C MET A 174 -28.24 25.69 3.00
N GLU A 175 -29.08 24.68 2.82
CA GLU A 175 -30.53 24.84 2.66
C GLU A 175 -31.17 25.43 3.92
N ASP A 176 -30.85 24.88 5.09
CA ASP A 176 -31.36 25.38 6.36
C ASP A 176 -30.93 26.84 6.62
N PHE A 177 -29.67 27.17 6.39
CA PHE A 177 -29.17 28.54 6.51
C PHE A 177 -29.90 29.49 5.55
N ASN A 178 -30.03 29.09 4.28
CA ASN A 178 -30.71 29.89 3.27
C ASN A 178 -32.20 30.10 3.61
N ARG A 179 -32.89 29.08 4.14
CA ARG A 179 -34.29 29.21 4.61
C ARG A 179 -34.40 30.19 5.77
N ASN A 180 -33.52 30.10 6.76
CA ASN A 180 -33.54 30.97 7.94
C ASN A 180 -33.15 32.41 7.61
N SER A 181 -32.28 32.64 6.62
CA SER A 181 -31.89 33.99 6.19
C SER A 181 -32.98 34.77 5.44
N LYS A 182 -34.04 34.09 4.99
CA LYS A 182 -35.18 34.68 4.25
C LYS A 182 -36.39 34.98 5.13
N GLN A 183 -36.37 34.58 6.41
CA GLN A 183 -37.37 34.92 7.42
C GLN A 183 -36.95 36.21 8.14
#